data_AF-A0A2A2RT28-F1
#
_entry.id   AF-A0A2A2RT28-F1
#
_cell.length_a   1.000
_cell.length_b   1.000
_cell.length_c   1.000
_cell.angle_alpha   90.00
_cell.angle_beta   90.00
_cell.angle_gamma   90.00
#
_symmetry.space_group_name_H-M   'P 1'
#
loop_
_entity.id
_entity.type
_entity.pdbx_description
1 polymer ?
#
loop_
_entity_poly.entity_id
_entity_poly.type
_entity_poly.pdbx_seq_one_letter_code
_entity_poly.pdbx_strand_id
1 'polypeptide(L)'
;MDQKLEGKPSASLRLDGRKVTRSEITNHWGTRLQWKVSRDGKEIATATAGPEPVFEHADTTPGKYEIVLQQFHYVSYAKDKDGKFTASKYVDISEPVSYTV
;
A
#
# COMPACT_ATOMS: atom_id res chain seq x y z
N MET A 1 -11.40 22.62 -14.23
CA MET A 1 -12.32 21.63 -13.62
C MET A 1 -11.71 21.30 -12.27
N ASP A 2 -12.20 21.92 -11.20
CA ASP A 2 -11.66 21.72 -9.85
C ASP A 2 -12.17 20.39 -9.31
N GLN A 3 -11.38 19.34 -9.51
CA GLN A 3 -11.62 18.06 -8.85
C GLN A 3 -11.27 18.24 -7.37
N LYS A 4 -12.26 18.64 -6.59
CA LYS A 4 -12.23 18.59 -5.12
C LYS A 4 -12.03 17.12 -4.73
N LEU A 5 -10.78 16.70 -4.49
CA LEU A 5 -10.43 15.36 -4.01
C LEU A 5 -10.75 15.28 -2.51
N GLU A 6 -12.03 15.34 -2.17
CA GLU A 6 -12.50 15.20 -0.79
C GLU A 6 -12.73 13.70 -0.49
N GLY A 7 -11.80 13.07 0.24
CA GLY A 7 -11.99 11.71 0.76
C GLY A 7 -10.68 10.97 1.09
N LYS A 8 -10.77 10.01 2.03
CA LYS A 8 -9.68 9.03 2.25
C LYS A 8 -9.64 8.08 1.04
N PRO A 9 -8.48 7.85 0.41
CA PRO A 9 -8.36 6.92 -0.69
C PRO A 9 -8.70 5.52 -0.22
N SER A 10 -9.34 4.76 -1.08
CA SER A 10 -9.72 3.40 -0.77
C SER A 10 -9.72 2.51 -2.01
N ALA A 11 -9.25 1.27 -1.82
CA ALA A 11 -9.38 0.18 -2.76
C ALA A 11 -9.63 -1.14 -2.02
N SER A 12 -10.31 -2.06 -2.68
CA SER A 12 -10.45 -3.45 -2.21
C SER A 12 -9.39 -4.33 -2.85
N LEU A 13 -8.97 -5.38 -2.14
CA LEU A 13 -8.00 -6.35 -2.64
C LEU A 13 -8.68 -7.71 -2.82
N ARG A 14 -8.28 -8.43 -3.86
CA ARG A 14 -8.58 -9.84 -4.08
C ARG A 14 -7.29 -10.63 -4.11
N LEU A 15 -7.33 -11.84 -3.56
CA LEU A 15 -6.18 -12.72 -3.44
C LEU A 15 -6.45 -14.02 -4.19
N ASP A 16 -5.48 -14.45 -5.00
CA ASP A 16 -5.45 -15.72 -5.71
C ASP A 16 -4.08 -16.37 -5.47
N GLY A 17 -4.01 -17.30 -4.51
CA GLY A 17 -2.74 -17.81 -4.01
C GLY A 17 -1.86 -16.69 -3.43
N ARG A 18 -0.73 -16.38 -4.10
CA ARG A 18 0.21 -15.30 -3.73
C ARG A 18 0.06 -14.03 -4.58
N LYS A 19 -0.93 -14.03 -5.48
CA LYS A 19 -1.20 -12.93 -6.39
C LYS A 19 -2.33 -12.07 -5.85
N VAL A 20 -2.05 -10.80 -5.64
CA VAL A 20 -3.00 -9.78 -5.20
C VAL A 20 -3.43 -8.95 -6.40
N THR A 21 -4.73 -8.67 -6.49
CA THR A 21 -5.30 -7.73 -7.45
C THR A 21 -6.08 -6.65 -6.70
N ARG A 22 -5.78 -5.37 -6.93
CA ARG A 22 -6.57 -4.25 -6.40
C ARG A 22 -7.72 -3.88 -7.33
N SER A 23 -8.78 -3.32 -6.75
CA SER A 23 -9.77 -2.53 -7.49
C SER A 23 -9.17 -1.20 -7.97
N GLU A 24 -9.96 -0.45 -8.74
CA GLU A 24 -9.70 0.98 -8.91
C GLU A 24 -9.65 1.69 -7.54
N ILE A 25 -8.84 2.74 -7.46
CA ILE A 25 -8.65 3.51 -6.23
C ILE A 25 -9.59 4.71 -6.29
N THR A 26 -10.53 4.74 -5.33
CA THR A 26 -11.41 5.89 -5.12
C THR A 26 -10.65 6.99 -4.37
N ASN A 27 -10.99 8.26 -4.61
CA ASN A 27 -10.36 9.44 -3.99
C ASN A 27 -8.82 9.45 -4.07
N HIS A 28 -8.27 8.93 -5.18
CA HIS A 28 -6.83 8.83 -5.37
C HIS A 28 -6.16 10.22 -5.34
N TRP A 29 -5.19 10.42 -4.44
CA TRP A 29 -4.53 11.72 -4.24
C TRP A 29 -3.49 12.11 -5.30
N GLY A 30 -3.22 11.25 -6.26
CA GLY A 30 -2.16 11.47 -7.27
C GLY A 30 -0.75 11.26 -6.72
N THR A 31 -0.61 10.72 -5.51
CA THR A 31 0.67 10.44 -4.86
C THR A 31 1.08 8.97 -5.00
N ARG A 32 2.31 8.67 -4.57
CA ARG A 32 2.93 7.34 -4.67
C ARG A 32 2.10 6.26 -3.99
N LEU A 33 2.05 5.09 -4.61
CA LEU A 33 1.41 3.90 -4.08
C LEU A 33 2.46 2.82 -3.81
N GLN A 34 2.24 2.02 -2.77
CA GLN A 34 3.06 0.85 -2.49
C GLN A 34 2.24 -0.31 -1.93
N TRP A 35 2.75 -1.51 -2.13
CA TRP A 35 2.36 -2.71 -1.41
C TRP A 35 3.23 -2.83 -0.18
N LYS A 36 2.62 -2.96 1.00
CA LYS A 36 3.32 -3.36 2.23
C LYS A 36 3.05 -4.84 2.46
N VAL A 37 4.12 -5.60 2.66
CA VAL A 37 4.07 -7.03 2.93
C VAL A 37 4.61 -7.29 4.32
N SER A 38 3.78 -7.94 5.14
CA SER A 38 4.15 -8.42 6.46
C SER A 38 4.16 -9.94 6.49
N ARG A 39 5.06 -10.52 7.28
CA ARG A 39 5.08 -11.93 7.64
C ARG A 39 5.05 -12.05 9.16
N ASP A 40 4.11 -12.83 9.68
CA ASP A 40 3.91 -13.05 11.12
C ASP A 40 3.83 -11.73 11.92
N GLY A 41 3.13 -10.75 11.35
CA GLY A 41 2.93 -9.42 11.95
C GLY A 41 4.10 -8.45 11.79
N LYS A 42 5.22 -8.85 11.17
CA LYS A 42 6.37 -7.98 10.92
C LYS A 42 6.47 -7.59 9.45
N GLU A 43 6.63 -6.31 9.15
CA GLU A 43 6.93 -5.85 7.79
C GLU A 43 8.25 -6.47 7.31
N ILE A 44 8.21 -7.12 6.15
CA ILE A 44 9.37 -7.77 5.53
C ILE A 44 9.77 -7.14 4.20
N ALA A 45 8.81 -6.50 3.51
CA ALA A 45 9.05 -5.90 2.21
C ALA A 45 8.04 -4.79 1.91
N THR A 46 8.49 -3.85 1.10
CA THR A 46 7.60 -2.93 0.39
C THR A 46 7.92 -2.96 -1.10
N ALA A 47 6.89 -2.87 -1.94
CA ALA A 47 7.03 -2.84 -3.39
C ALA A 47 6.24 -1.66 -3.97
N THR A 48 6.79 -0.97 -4.97
CA THR A 48 6.03 0.11 -5.64
C THR A 48 4.81 -0.47 -6.34
N ALA A 49 3.64 0.12 -6.12
CA ALA A 49 2.42 -0.28 -6.81
C ALA A 49 2.29 0.56 -8.08
N GLY A 50 2.61 -0.06 -9.21
CA GLY A 50 2.58 0.55 -10.55
C GLY A 50 1.15 0.80 -11.06
N PRO A 51 1.01 1.12 -12.37
CA PRO A 51 -0.30 1.28 -12.99
C PRO A 51 -1.09 -0.04 -13.04
N GLU A 52 -0.39 -1.15 -13.26
CA GLU A 52 -0.98 -2.49 -13.24
C GLU A 52 -1.59 -2.79 -11.86
N PRO A 53 -2.83 -3.27 -11.79
CA PRO A 53 -3.53 -3.52 -10.53
C PRO A 53 -3.06 -4.80 -9.82
N VAL A 54 -2.00 -5.44 -10.31
CA VAL A 54 -1.57 -6.77 -9.90
C VAL A 54 -0.22 -6.73 -9.21
N PHE A 55 -0.09 -7.52 -8.15
CA PHE A 55 1.16 -7.75 -7.44
C PHE A 55 1.29 -9.23 -7.07
N GLU A 56 2.40 -9.85 -7.41
CA GLU A 56 2.70 -11.22 -7.00
C GLU A 56 3.84 -11.23 -6.00
N HIS A 57 3.60 -11.81 -4.83
CA HIS A 57 4.61 -11.88 -3.80
C HIS A 57 5.50 -13.12 -3.99
N ALA A 58 6.79 -12.88 -4.26
CA ALA A 58 7.74 -13.92 -4.62
C ALA A 58 8.25 -14.77 -3.44
N ASP A 59 8.29 -14.25 -2.21
CA ASP A 59 8.77 -15.01 -1.04
C ASP A 59 7.86 -16.22 -0.78
N THR A 60 8.49 -17.35 -0.49
CA THR A 60 7.85 -18.65 -0.18
C THR A 60 8.31 -19.20 1.17
N THR A 61 8.98 -18.40 1.99
CA THR A 61 9.33 -18.80 3.35
C THR A 61 8.04 -19.11 4.12
N PRO A 62 7.95 -20.18 4.91
CA PRO A 62 6.74 -20.49 5.67
C PRO A 62 6.34 -19.35 6.62
N GLY A 63 5.04 -19.14 6.77
CA GLY A 63 4.48 -18.12 7.68
C GLY A 63 3.18 -17.51 7.17
N LYS A 64 2.54 -16.70 8.04
CA LYS A 64 1.34 -15.95 7.66
C LYS A 64 1.75 -14.64 7.01
N TYR A 65 1.38 -14.46 5.74
CA TYR A 65 1.60 -13.23 5.01
C TYR A 65 0.36 -12.33 5.05
N GLU A 66 0.59 -11.04 5.15
CA GLU A 66 -0.43 -10.00 5.04
C GLU A 66 0.04 -8.94 4.03
N ILE A 67 -0.82 -8.62 3.07
CA ILE A 67 -0.55 -7.61 2.04
C ILE A 67 -1.61 -6.52 2.13
N VAL A 68 -1.15 -5.27 2.17
CA VAL A 68 -2.01 -4.09 2.16
C VAL A 68 -1.52 -3.08 1.13
N LEU A 69 -2.46 -2.38 0.49
CA LEU A 69 -2.14 -1.27 -0.40
C LEU A 69 -2.05 0.02 0.41
N GLN A 70 -1.00 0.79 0.18
CA GLN A 70 -0.77 2.08 0.82
C GLN A 70 -0.65 3.21 -0.20
N GLN A 71 -1.08 4.40 0.20
CA GLN A 71 -0.84 5.63 -0.53
C GLN A 71 -0.08 6.64 0.33
N PHE A 72 0.84 7.37 -0.28
CA PHE A 72 1.60 8.41 0.42
C PHE A 72 0.70 9.61 0.70
N HIS A 73 0.41 9.87 1.96
CA HIS A 73 -0.28 11.07 2.40
C HIS A 73 0.72 12.20 2.57
N TYR A 74 0.73 13.14 1.62
CA TYR A 74 1.57 14.32 1.68
C TYR A 74 0.87 15.42 2.49
N VAL A 75 1.47 15.82 3.61
CA VAL A 75 0.98 16.89 4.48
C VAL A 75 1.89 18.11 4.38
N SER A 76 3.20 17.90 4.47
CA SER A 76 4.19 18.96 4.33
C SER A 76 5.56 18.42 3.94
N TYR A 77 6.45 19.32 3.51
CA TYR A 77 7.86 19.01 3.23
C TYR A 77 8.74 18.98 4.49
N ALA A 78 8.17 19.09 5.69
CA ALA A 78 8.93 19.03 6.93
C ALA A 78 9.67 17.68 7.03
N LYS A 79 10.99 17.75 7.23
CA LYS A 79 11.88 16.60 7.34
C LYS A 79 12.70 16.67 8.62
N ASP A 80 13.05 15.51 9.16
CA ASP A 80 14.00 15.39 10.26
C ASP A 80 15.44 15.54 9.77
N LYS A 81 16.39 15.41 10.69
CA LYS A 81 17.83 15.51 10.41
C LYS A 81 18.33 14.42 9.46
N ASP A 82 17.61 13.30 9.36
CA ASP A 82 17.90 12.17 8.48
C ASP A 82 17.19 12.29 7.11
N GLY A 83 16.49 13.40 6.87
CA GLY A 83 15.79 13.68 5.62
C GLY A 83 14.46 12.94 5.46
N LYS A 84 13.95 12.28 6.50
CA LYS A 84 12.64 11.60 6.49
C LYS A 84 11.53 12.59 6.76
N PHE A 85 10.41 12.44 6.05
CA PHE A 85 9.24 13.26 6.30
C PHE A 85 8.70 13.03 7.72
N THR A 86 8.42 14.12 8.44
CA THR A 86 7.91 14.04 9.82
C THR A 86 6.39 14.05 9.88
N ALA A 87 5.73 14.71 8.92
CA ALA A 87 4.26 14.79 8.84
C ALA A 87 3.67 13.91 7.72
N SER A 88 4.42 13.69 6.65
CA SER A 88 3.97 12.93 5.47
C SER A 88 4.37 11.46 5.61
N LYS A 89 3.44 10.54 5.34
CA LYS A 89 3.66 9.10 5.51
C LYS A 89 2.78 8.27 4.60
N TYR A 90 3.14 7.01 4.39
CA TYR A 90 2.22 6.05 3.78
C TYR A 90 1.09 5.70 4.75
N VAL A 91 -0.12 5.63 4.22
CA VAL A 91 -1.32 5.22 4.96
C VAL A 91 -1.96 4.05 4.24
N ASP A 92 -2.53 3.12 5.01
CA ASP A 92 -3.24 1.97 4.48
C ASP A 92 -4.57 2.44 3.85
N ILE A 93 -4.77 2.09 2.57
CA ILE A 93 -5.93 2.43 1.76
C ILE A 93 -6.75 1.20 1.36
N SER A 94 -6.41 0.03 1.88
CA SER A 94 -7.21 -1.18 1.75
C SER A 94 -7.28 -1.93 3.07
N GLU A 95 -8.23 -2.84 3.19
CA GLU A 95 -8.13 -3.92 4.17
C GLU A 95 -6.99 -4.86 3.77
N PRO A 96 -6.29 -5.48 4.76
CA PRO A 96 -5.25 -6.45 4.46
C PRO A 96 -5.87 -7.74 3.91
N VAL A 97 -5.20 -8.34 2.92
CA VAL A 97 -5.46 -9.74 2.52
C VAL A 97 -4.37 -10.62 3.07
N SER A 98 -4.70 -11.87 3.41
CA SER A 98 -3.75 -12.79 4.03
C SER A 98 -3.79 -14.17 3.41
N TYR A 99 -2.62 -14.81 3.39
CA TYR A 99 -2.44 -16.21 3.03
C TYR A 99 -1.31 -16.81 3.86
N THR A 100 -1.24 -18.13 3.88
CA THR A 100 -0.15 -18.87 4.52
C THR A 100 0.62 -19.62 3.44
N VAL A 101 1.95 -19.60 3.58
CA VAL A 101 2.85 -20.51 2.87
C VAL A 101 3.35 -21.55 3.84
#